data_AF-A0A1R3F4Y8-F1
#
_entry.id   AF-A0A1R3F4Y8-F1
#
_cell.length_a   1.000
_cell.length_b   1.000
_cell.length_c   1.000
_cell.angle_alpha   90.00
_cell.angle_beta   90.00
_cell.angle_gamma   90.00
#
_symmetry.space_group_name_H-M   'P 1'
#
loop_
_entity.id
_entity.type
_entity.pdbx_description
1 polymer ?
#
loop_
_entity_poly.entity_id
_entity_poly.type
_entity_poly.pdbx_seq_one_letter_code
_entity_poly.pdbx_strand_id
1 'polypeptide(L)'
;MTEIQTQTEPQRQTKLEACLQLSGLDSVKALTTGYEKELSSFIDENHALFKHACENKPDNSARQTLLGLLTKVHIDASYRFESNKEANEAMQNVFDNTVGTEHSDKFQNSNAQQLQLITHLWLFIQGRLGMDYSLANDHAAVAATLLSRISRSSDDEIRIEFMASFYDGLNLYQAENKPSGFVHHFKRLFNLT
;
A
#
# COMPACT_ATOMS: atom_id res chain seq x y z
N MET A 1 -7.39 -41.59 -26.15
CA MET A 1 -6.44 -41.12 -25.14
C MET A 1 -5.73 -39.95 -25.77
N THR A 2 -6.23 -38.74 -25.55
CA THR A 2 -5.69 -37.51 -26.15
C THR A 2 -5.61 -36.51 -25.01
N GLU A 3 -4.39 -36.28 -24.53
CA GLU A 3 -4.08 -35.27 -23.52
C GLU A 3 -4.36 -33.89 -24.12
N ILE A 4 -5.26 -33.14 -23.49
CA ILE A 4 -5.39 -31.70 -23.73
C ILE A 4 -4.46 -31.04 -22.72
N GLN A 5 -3.23 -30.76 -23.18
CA GLN A 5 -2.41 -29.70 -22.61
C GLN A 5 -3.00 -28.38 -23.08
N THR A 6 -3.83 -27.74 -22.25
CA THR A 6 -4.08 -26.30 -22.39
C THR A 6 -3.08 -25.56 -21.52
N GLN A 7 -2.07 -25.05 -22.23
CA GLN A 7 -1.10 -24.08 -21.80
C GLN A 7 -1.81 -22.90 -21.13
N THR A 8 -1.42 -22.57 -19.91
CA THR A 8 -1.79 -21.32 -19.24
C THR A 8 -1.14 -20.18 -20.03
N GLU A 9 -1.95 -19.36 -20.72
CA GLU A 9 -1.47 -18.11 -21.31
C GLU A 9 -0.79 -17.25 -20.23
N PRO A 10 0.34 -16.57 -20.52
CA PRO A 10 0.89 -15.59 -19.60
C PRO A 10 -0.11 -14.45 -19.46
N GLN A 11 -0.72 -14.35 -18.28
CA GLN A 11 -1.66 -13.30 -17.92
C GLN A 11 -1.00 -11.94 -18.22
N ARG A 12 -1.57 -11.20 -19.18
CA ARG A 12 -1.00 -9.91 -19.61
C ARG A 12 -1.05 -8.95 -18.42
N GLN A 13 0.12 -8.60 -17.89
CA GLN A 13 0.28 -7.68 -16.75
C GLN A 13 -0.59 -6.42 -16.94
N THR A 14 -1.37 -6.07 -15.92
CA THR A 14 -2.25 -4.89 -16.01
C THR A 14 -1.45 -3.59 -15.87
N LYS A 15 -2.00 -2.46 -16.34
CA LYS A 15 -1.35 -1.14 -16.19
C LYS A 15 -1.18 -0.76 -14.71
N LEU A 16 -2.11 -1.18 -13.84
CA LEU A 16 -2.03 -0.96 -12.40
C LEU A 16 -0.89 -1.75 -11.78
N GLU A 17 -0.82 -3.05 -12.09
CA GLU A 17 0.24 -3.93 -11.62
C GLU A 17 1.63 -3.44 -12.07
N ALA A 18 1.77 -3.06 -13.34
CA ALA A 18 3.01 -2.46 -13.85
C ALA A 18 3.36 -1.15 -13.11
N CYS A 19 2.37 -0.30 -12.80
CA CYS A 19 2.62 0.94 -12.06
C CYS A 19 3.05 0.70 -10.62
N LEU A 20 2.49 -0.30 -9.94
CA LEU A 20 2.89 -0.71 -8.60
C LEU A 20 4.34 -1.23 -8.60
N GLN A 21 4.65 -2.10 -9.55
CA GLN A 21 6.00 -2.67 -9.72
C GLN A 21 7.04 -1.59 -10.03
N LEU A 22 6.78 -0.71 -11.00
CA LEU A 22 7.65 0.43 -11.31
C LEU A 22 7.76 1.45 -10.17
N SER A 23 6.78 1.49 -9.26
CA SER A 23 6.87 2.33 -8.06
C SER A 23 7.77 1.72 -6.99
N GLY A 24 8.12 0.45 -7.09
CA GLY A 24 8.99 -0.28 -6.15
C GLY A 24 8.22 -1.09 -5.12
N LEU A 25 7.05 -1.66 -5.48
CA LEU A 25 6.23 -2.47 -4.56
C LEU A 25 7.05 -3.54 -3.83
N ASP A 26 7.97 -4.21 -4.51
CA ASP A 26 8.81 -5.27 -3.93
C ASP A 26 9.73 -4.79 -2.78
N SER A 27 9.91 -3.47 -2.63
CA SER A 27 10.66 -2.88 -1.51
C SER A 27 9.84 -2.69 -0.24
N VAL A 28 8.51 -2.85 -0.30
CA VAL A 28 7.62 -2.63 0.84
C VAL A 28 7.66 -3.84 1.76
N LYS A 29 8.44 -3.75 2.84
CA LYS A 29 8.73 -4.91 3.69
C LYS A 29 7.48 -5.52 4.31
N ALA A 30 6.53 -4.67 4.73
CA ALA A 30 5.29 -5.08 5.35
C ALA A 30 4.39 -5.94 4.44
N LEU A 31 4.58 -5.88 3.13
CA LEU A 31 3.76 -6.57 2.14
C LEU A 31 4.48 -7.78 1.51
N THR A 32 5.64 -8.17 2.03
CA THR A 32 6.45 -9.27 1.46
C THR A 32 5.83 -10.65 1.65
N THR A 33 4.99 -10.82 2.67
CA THR A 33 4.31 -12.10 2.97
C THR A 33 2.92 -11.86 3.53
N GLY A 34 1.94 -12.68 3.14
CA GLY A 34 0.63 -12.74 3.79
C GLY A 34 -0.43 -11.79 3.23
N TYR A 35 -0.14 -11.10 2.12
CA TYR A 35 -1.05 -10.19 1.44
C TYR A 35 -1.23 -10.52 -0.06
N GLU A 36 -0.74 -11.68 -0.51
CA GLU A 36 -0.71 -12.04 -1.93
C GLU A 36 -2.12 -12.08 -2.53
N LYS A 37 -3.08 -12.62 -1.76
CA LYS A 37 -4.49 -12.72 -2.16
C LYS A 37 -5.16 -11.35 -2.19
N GLU A 38 -4.94 -10.53 -1.17
CA GLU A 38 -5.51 -9.20 -1.05
C GLU A 38 -4.95 -8.26 -2.12
N LEU A 39 -3.65 -8.38 -2.44
CA LEU A 39 -3.00 -7.63 -3.50
C LEU A 39 -3.54 -8.03 -4.88
N SER A 40 -3.68 -9.33 -5.16
CA SER A 40 -4.31 -9.80 -6.39
C SER A 40 -5.73 -9.26 -6.52
N SER A 41 -6.53 -9.36 -5.45
CA SER A 41 -7.91 -8.88 -5.43
C SER A 41 -7.98 -7.36 -5.65
N PHE A 42 -7.09 -6.59 -5.02
CA PHE A 42 -6.98 -5.15 -5.22
C PHE A 42 -6.69 -4.81 -6.69
N ILE A 43 -5.76 -5.51 -7.33
CA ILE A 43 -5.42 -5.28 -8.73
C ILE A 43 -6.61 -5.60 -9.63
N ASP A 44 -7.24 -6.77 -9.43
CA ASP A 44 -8.39 -7.21 -10.23
C ASP A 44 -9.56 -6.23 -10.14
N GLU A 45 -9.87 -5.73 -8.94
CA GLU A 45 -10.96 -4.79 -8.71
C GLU A 45 -10.69 -3.39 -9.30
N ASN A 46 -9.43 -2.95 -9.31
CA ASN A 46 -9.12 -1.54 -9.56
C ASN A 46 -8.40 -1.27 -10.89
N HIS A 47 -7.91 -2.28 -11.61
CA HIS A 47 -7.12 -2.06 -12.83
C HIS A 47 -7.89 -1.31 -13.93
N ALA A 48 -9.19 -1.58 -14.09
CA ALA A 48 -10.02 -0.90 -15.08
C ALA A 48 -10.20 0.59 -14.76
N LEU A 49 -10.48 0.92 -13.49
CA LEU A 49 -10.59 2.30 -13.02
C LEU A 49 -9.26 3.04 -13.16
N PHE A 50 -8.15 2.40 -12.78
CA PHE A 50 -6.81 2.97 -12.91
C PHE A 50 -6.47 3.30 -14.37
N LYS A 51 -6.71 2.34 -15.28
CA LYS A 51 -6.48 2.52 -16.71
C LYS A 51 -7.26 3.73 -17.23
N HIS A 52 -8.56 3.79 -16.93
CA HIS A 52 -9.43 4.89 -17.33
C HIS A 52 -8.96 6.25 -16.77
N ALA A 53 -8.56 6.30 -15.51
CA ALA A 53 -8.04 7.51 -14.88
C ALA A 53 -6.77 8.02 -15.55
N CYS A 54 -5.85 7.11 -15.94
CA CYS A 54 -4.65 7.48 -16.69
C CYS A 54 -4.97 8.03 -18.09
N GLU A 55 -6.01 7.54 -18.75
CA GLU A 55 -6.41 7.98 -20.09
C GLU A 55 -7.07 9.36 -20.06
N ASN A 56 -7.85 9.65 -19.02
CA ASN A 56 -8.59 10.92 -18.89
C ASN A 56 -7.80 12.05 -18.23
N LYS A 57 -6.70 11.75 -17.53
CA LYS A 57 -5.83 12.73 -16.87
C LYS A 57 -4.39 12.59 -17.34
N PRO A 58 -4.10 12.82 -18.64
CA PRO A 58 -2.78 12.55 -19.23
C PRO A 58 -1.67 13.41 -18.64
N ASP A 59 -2.00 14.58 -18.07
CA ASP A 59 -1.03 15.49 -17.43
C ASP A 59 -0.49 14.94 -16.09
N ASN A 60 -1.20 14.00 -15.48
CA ASN A 60 -0.73 13.33 -14.27
C ASN A 60 0.21 12.19 -14.62
N SER A 61 1.33 12.08 -13.90
CA SER A 61 2.13 10.86 -13.91
C SER A 61 1.28 9.66 -13.45
N ALA A 62 1.65 8.46 -13.90
CA ALA A 62 0.98 7.22 -13.47
C ALA A 62 0.98 7.08 -11.94
N ARG A 63 2.06 7.49 -11.26
CA ARG A 63 2.19 7.48 -9.80
C ARG A 63 1.25 8.47 -9.10
N GLN A 64 1.04 9.66 -9.66
CA GLN A 64 0.04 10.62 -9.13
C GLN A 64 -1.38 10.09 -9.31
N THR A 65 -1.66 9.46 -10.45
CA THR A 65 -2.94 8.77 -10.67
C THR A 65 -3.13 7.62 -9.68
N LEU A 66 -2.06 6.88 -9.37
CA LEU A 66 -2.07 5.78 -8.40
C LEU A 66 -2.35 6.29 -6.99
N LEU A 67 -1.73 7.41 -6.59
CA LEU A 67 -2.07 8.08 -5.34
C LEU A 67 -3.57 8.40 -5.27
N GLY A 68 -4.14 8.98 -6.34
CA GLY A 68 -5.56 9.31 -6.37
C GLY A 68 -6.47 8.08 -6.21
N LEU A 69 -6.13 6.97 -6.86
CA LEU A 69 -6.83 5.70 -6.70
C LEU A 69 -6.73 5.19 -5.26
N LEU A 70 -5.51 5.13 -4.71
CA LEU A 70 -5.26 4.63 -3.36
C LEU A 70 -5.94 5.50 -2.30
N THR A 71 -5.98 6.82 -2.47
CA THR A 71 -6.73 7.72 -1.59
C THR A 71 -8.22 7.37 -1.59
N LYS A 72 -8.83 7.20 -2.77
CA LYS A 72 -10.25 6.79 -2.87
C LYS A 72 -10.48 5.45 -2.17
N VAL A 73 -9.67 4.45 -2.52
CA VAL A 73 -9.85 3.08 -2.03
C VAL A 73 -9.57 2.99 -0.53
N HIS A 74 -8.65 3.79 0.00
CA HIS A 74 -8.39 3.90 1.45
C HIS A 74 -9.59 4.50 2.18
N ILE A 75 -10.19 5.57 1.65
CA ILE A 75 -11.42 6.15 2.19
C ILE A 75 -12.54 5.10 2.22
N ASP A 76 -12.77 4.41 1.11
CA ASP A 76 -13.81 3.37 1.01
C ASP A 76 -13.56 2.20 1.97
N ALA A 77 -12.32 1.76 2.12
CA ALA A 77 -11.94 0.69 3.04
C ALA A 77 -12.09 1.12 4.51
N SER A 78 -11.70 2.35 4.85
CA SER A 78 -11.86 2.91 6.18
C SER A 78 -13.34 3.00 6.57
N TYR A 79 -14.19 3.49 5.66
CA TYR A 79 -15.64 3.53 5.87
C TYR A 79 -16.25 2.13 5.99
N ARG A 80 -15.86 1.18 5.14
CA ARG A 80 -16.33 -0.21 5.23
C ARG A 80 -15.91 -0.83 6.56
N PHE A 81 -14.68 -0.62 7.00
CA PHE A 81 -14.20 -1.13 8.27
C PHE A 81 -15.00 -0.56 9.44
N GLU A 82 -15.19 0.77 9.49
CA GLU A 82 -15.91 1.44 10.57
C GLU A 82 -17.40 1.08 10.60
N SER A 83 -18.05 1.02 9.43
CA SER A 83 -19.46 0.61 9.33
C SER A 83 -19.71 -0.84 9.75
N ASN A 84 -18.68 -1.68 9.74
CA ASN A 84 -18.74 -3.07 10.18
C ASN A 84 -18.08 -3.29 11.56
N LYS A 85 -17.87 -2.23 12.34
CA LYS A 85 -17.17 -2.29 13.63
C LYS A 85 -17.65 -3.42 14.54
N GLU A 86 -18.95 -3.50 14.82
CA GLU A 86 -19.51 -4.51 15.73
C GLU A 86 -19.29 -5.94 15.21
N ALA A 87 -19.45 -6.16 13.90
CA ALA A 87 -19.19 -7.45 13.27
C ALA A 87 -17.69 -7.81 13.31
N ASN A 88 -16.82 -6.81 13.13
CA ASN A 88 -15.37 -7.00 13.17
C ASN A 88 -14.90 -7.38 14.58
N GLU A 89 -15.40 -6.67 15.60
CA GLU A 89 -15.12 -6.96 17.02
C GLU A 89 -15.68 -8.33 17.44
N ALA A 90 -16.91 -8.65 17.01
CA ALA A 90 -17.50 -9.96 17.28
C ALA A 90 -16.70 -11.10 16.64
N MET A 91 -16.25 -10.94 15.39
CA MET A 91 -15.41 -11.92 14.71
C MET A 91 -14.08 -12.12 15.43
N GLN A 92 -13.44 -11.03 15.88
CA GLN A 92 -12.20 -11.12 16.63
C GLN A 92 -12.41 -11.86 17.97
N ASN A 93 -13.48 -11.55 18.69
CA ASN A 93 -13.84 -12.26 19.92
C ASN A 93 -14.05 -13.76 19.68
N VAL A 94 -14.64 -14.15 18.54
CA VAL A 94 -14.80 -15.57 18.18
C VAL A 94 -13.43 -16.23 17.98
N PHE A 95 -12.49 -15.56 17.30
CA PHE A 95 -11.14 -16.10 17.14
C PHE A 95 -10.43 -16.27 18.48
N ASP A 96 -10.43 -15.24 19.33
CA ASP A 96 -9.77 -15.30 20.64
C ASP A 96 -10.34 -16.41 21.53
N ASN A 97 -11.66 -16.62 21.50
CA ASN A 97 -12.33 -17.61 22.34
C ASN A 97 -12.30 -19.05 21.78
N THR A 98 -12.20 -19.23 20.46
CA THR A 98 -12.36 -20.56 19.83
C THR A 98 -11.02 -21.25 19.56
N VAL A 99 -10.03 -20.51 19.07
CA VAL A 99 -8.72 -21.06 18.68
C VAL A 99 -7.63 -20.78 19.71
N GLY A 100 -7.98 -20.07 20.79
CA GLY A 100 -7.04 -19.63 21.81
C GLY A 100 -6.09 -18.58 21.27
N THR A 101 -5.40 -17.90 22.19
CA THR A 101 -4.51 -16.79 21.83
C THR A 101 -3.33 -17.22 20.95
N GLU A 102 -2.98 -18.50 20.96
CA GLU A 102 -1.83 -19.09 20.26
C GLU A 102 -2.06 -19.31 18.75
N HIS A 103 -3.33 -19.33 18.29
CA HIS A 103 -3.67 -19.57 16.88
C HIS A 103 -4.62 -18.53 16.27
N SER A 104 -5.15 -17.60 17.07
CA SER A 104 -6.00 -16.49 16.62
C SER A 104 -5.35 -15.67 15.50
N ASP A 105 -4.03 -15.49 15.54
CA ASP A 105 -3.31 -14.61 14.62
C ASP A 105 -3.27 -15.18 13.18
N LYS A 106 -3.64 -16.47 13.03
CA LYS A 106 -3.82 -17.15 11.74
C LYS A 106 -5.20 -16.92 11.13
N PHE A 107 -6.16 -16.42 11.90
CA PHE A 107 -7.51 -16.09 11.45
C PHE A 107 -7.65 -14.58 11.39
N GLN A 108 -7.69 -14.05 10.17
CA GLN A 108 -7.68 -12.62 9.96
C GLN A 108 -9.04 -12.13 9.47
N ASN A 109 -9.47 -11.00 10.02
CA ASN A 109 -10.64 -10.30 9.54
C ASN A 109 -10.33 -9.72 8.15
N SER A 110 -11.05 -10.15 7.12
CA SER A 110 -10.78 -9.74 5.73
C SER A 110 -10.90 -8.23 5.51
N ASN A 111 -11.81 -7.53 6.22
CA ASN A 111 -11.90 -6.07 6.14
C ASN A 111 -10.66 -5.40 6.76
N ALA A 112 -10.11 -5.99 7.83
CA ALA A 112 -8.90 -5.51 8.49
C ALA A 112 -7.67 -5.68 7.59
N GLN A 113 -7.49 -6.87 7.01
CA GLN A 113 -6.39 -7.14 6.08
C GLN A 113 -6.44 -6.21 4.87
N GLN A 114 -7.64 -5.99 4.31
CA GLN A 114 -7.79 -5.11 3.17
C GLN A 114 -7.46 -3.66 3.53
N LEU A 115 -7.92 -3.16 4.69
CA LEU A 115 -7.55 -1.84 5.17
C LEU A 115 -6.04 -1.73 5.38
N GLN A 116 -5.41 -2.69 6.05
CA GLN A 116 -3.96 -2.74 6.26
C GLN A 116 -3.18 -2.68 4.94
N LEU A 117 -3.49 -3.56 3.98
CA LEU A 117 -2.86 -3.57 2.66
C LEU A 117 -2.96 -2.20 1.99
N ILE A 118 -4.18 -1.64 1.93
CA ILE A 118 -4.43 -0.38 1.25
C ILE A 118 -3.68 0.76 1.94
N THR A 119 -3.66 0.81 3.27
CA THR A 119 -2.93 1.84 4.02
C THR A 119 -1.43 1.75 3.78
N HIS A 120 -0.84 0.54 3.78
CA HIS A 120 0.58 0.35 3.43
C HIS A 120 0.91 0.84 2.02
N LEU A 121 0.13 0.43 1.02
CA LEU A 121 0.32 0.88 -0.37
C LEU A 121 0.18 2.40 -0.50
N TRP A 122 -0.83 2.97 0.16
CA TRP A 122 -1.13 4.40 0.09
C TRP A 122 -0.01 5.23 0.70
N LEU A 123 0.44 4.90 1.91
CA LEU A 123 1.53 5.60 2.58
C LEU A 123 2.87 5.42 1.84
N PHE A 124 3.13 4.22 1.31
CA PHE A 124 4.28 3.98 0.43
C PHE A 124 4.28 4.94 -0.76
N ILE A 125 3.16 5.06 -1.47
CA ILE A 125 3.08 5.96 -2.63
C ILE A 125 3.19 7.44 -2.22
N GLN A 126 2.68 7.84 -1.05
CA GLN A 126 2.92 9.19 -0.51
C GLN A 126 4.42 9.46 -0.32
N GLY A 127 5.15 8.50 0.26
CA GLY A 127 6.61 8.56 0.37
C GLY A 127 7.31 8.63 -0.98
N ARG A 128 6.87 7.83 -1.97
CA ARG A 128 7.39 7.85 -3.35
C ARG A 128 7.15 9.15 -4.12
N LEU A 129 6.25 9.99 -3.62
CA LEU A 129 5.96 11.32 -4.15
C LEU A 129 6.60 12.43 -3.31
N GLY A 130 7.40 12.09 -2.29
CA GLY A 130 8.06 13.07 -1.43
C GLY A 130 7.08 13.94 -0.64
N MET A 131 5.91 13.40 -0.30
CA MET A 131 4.90 14.10 0.47
C MET A 131 5.36 14.37 1.92
N ASP A 132 4.71 15.33 2.57
CA ASP A 132 5.06 15.73 3.94
C ASP A 132 4.86 14.58 4.94
N TYR A 133 5.89 14.38 5.78
CA TYR A 133 5.89 13.35 6.82
C TYR A 133 4.75 13.53 7.82
N SER A 134 4.48 14.75 8.26
CA SER A 134 3.49 15.04 9.30
C SER A 134 2.10 14.63 8.83
N LEU A 135 1.78 14.97 7.57
CA LEU A 135 0.53 14.55 6.94
C LEU A 135 0.41 13.02 6.83
N ALA A 136 1.47 12.33 6.40
CA ALA A 136 1.48 10.87 6.31
C ALA A 136 1.34 10.21 7.70
N ASN A 137 1.94 10.80 8.73
CA ASN A 137 1.85 10.32 10.10
C ASN A 137 0.44 10.48 10.68
N ASP A 138 -0.24 11.60 10.42
CA ASP A 138 -1.63 11.80 10.84
C ASP A 138 -2.56 10.77 10.17
N HIS A 139 -2.36 10.53 8.88
CA HIS A 139 -3.07 9.49 8.13
C HIS A 139 -2.83 8.08 8.71
N ALA A 140 -1.58 7.75 9.03
CA ALA A 140 -1.24 6.47 9.66
C ALA A 140 -1.88 6.33 11.05
N ALA A 141 -1.92 7.40 11.85
CA ALA A 141 -2.54 7.39 13.17
C ALA A 141 -4.04 7.09 13.09
N VAL A 142 -4.76 7.72 12.15
CA VAL A 142 -6.20 7.46 11.96
C VAL A 142 -6.46 6.00 11.60
N ALA A 143 -5.71 5.43 10.66
CA ALA A 143 -5.87 4.03 10.29
C ALA A 143 -5.50 3.07 11.44
N ALA A 144 -4.46 3.40 12.21
CA ALA A 144 -4.04 2.61 13.36
C ALA A 144 -5.12 2.55 14.44
N THR A 145 -5.78 3.67 14.77
CA THR A 145 -6.89 3.71 15.72
C THR A 145 -8.12 2.92 15.28
N LEU A 146 -8.32 2.72 13.98
CA LEU A 146 -9.37 1.81 13.49
C LEU A 146 -8.98 0.36 13.76
N LEU A 147 -7.77 -0.02 13.36
CA LEU A 147 -7.30 -1.41 13.38
C LEU A 147 -6.97 -1.93 14.78
N SER A 148 -6.50 -1.08 15.68
CA SER A 148 -6.17 -1.46 17.06
C SER A 148 -7.38 -1.97 17.85
N ARG A 149 -8.60 -1.61 17.45
CA ARG A 149 -9.86 -2.06 18.09
C ARG A 149 -10.06 -3.57 18.04
N ILE A 150 -9.49 -4.21 17.03
CA ILE A 150 -9.60 -5.66 16.79
C ILE A 150 -8.22 -6.32 16.73
N SER A 151 -7.15 -5.56 16.93
CA SER A 151 -5.79 -6.06 16.99
C SER A 151 -5.33 -6.13 18.44
N ARG A 152 -4.34 -6.97 18.69
CA ARG A 152 -3.63 -6.99 19.98
C ARG A 152 -2.55 -5.91 20.06
N SER A 153 -2.11 -5.42 18.91
CA SER A 153 -1.15 -4.33 18.82
C SER A 153 -1.81 -3.01 19.17
N SER A 154 -1.07 -2.16 19.87
CA SER A 154 -1.46 -0.78 20.16
C SER A 154 -1.52 0.08 18.90
N ASP A 155 -2.27 1.18 18.96
CA ASP A 155 -2.30 2.21 17.91
C ASP A 155 -0.88 2.67 17.51
N ASP A 156 0.02 2.80 18.49
CA ASP A 156 1.39 3.24 18.24
C ASP A 156 2.20 2.21 17.45
N GLU A 157 2.08 0.91 17.78
CA GLU A 157 2.76 -0.17 17.07
C GLU A 157 2.29 -0.24 15.62
N ILE A 158 0.97 -0.23 15.39
CA ILE A 158 0.39 -0.25 14.04
C ILE A 158 0.80 1.01 13.25
N ARG A 159 0.80 2.18 13.88
CA ARG A 159 1.24 3.42 13.23
C ARG A 159 2.71 3.34 12.81
N ILE A 160 3.59 2.79 13.65
CA ILE A 160 5.02 2.61 13.33
C ILE A 160 5.19 1.70 12.11
N GLU A 161 4.45 0.59 12.04
CA GLU A 161 4.45 -0.32 10.90
C GLU A 161 4.00 0.39 9.60
N PHE A 162 2.95 1.19 9.68
CA PHE A 162 2.50 2.01 8.55
C PHE A 162 3.52 3.03 8.10
N MET A 163 4.15 3.73 9.04
CA MET A 163 5.18 4.71 8.72
C MET A 163 6.44 4.07 8.15
N ALA A 164 6.73 2.80 8.46
CA ALA A 164 7.81 2.06 7.79
C ALA A 164 7.58 1.98 6.27
N SER A 165 6.34 1.77 5.82
CA SER A 165 6.02 1.76 4.38
C SER A 165 6.15 3.14 3.74
N PHE A 166 5.77 4.22 4.44
CA PHE A 166 6.07 5.57 3.99
C PHE A 166 7.58 5.78 3.78
N TYR A 167 8.40 5.33 4.74
CA TYR A 167 9.85 5.44 4.64
C TYR A 167 10.47 4.58 3.53
N ASP A 168 9.96 3.36 3.30
CA ASP A 168 10.37 2.54 2.16
C ASP A 168 10.17 3.33 0.85
N GLY A 169 9.04 4.04 0.72
CA GLY A 169 8.77 4.93 -0.42
C GLY A 169 9.66 6.18 -0.46
N LEU A 170 9.83 6.85 0.68
CA LEU A 170 10.64 8.06 0.78
C LEU A 170 12.11 7.79 0.43
N ASN A 171 12.65 6.66 0.85
CA ASN A 171 14.03 6.25 0.55
C ASN A 171 14.27 6.11 -0.96
N LEU A 172 13.32 5.50 -1.67
CA LEU A 172 13.37 5.40 -3.14
C LEU A 172 13.25 6.79 -3.80
N TYR A 173 12.33 7.64 -3.32
CA TYR A 173 12.20 9.00 -3.82
C TYR A 173 13.51 9.80 -3.66
N GLN A 174 14.13 9.72 -2.48
CA GLN A 174 15.40 10.39 -2.22
C GLN A 174 16.52 9.82 -3.10
N ALA A 175 16.56 8.50 -3.33
CA ALA A 175 17.56 7.90 -4.21
C ALA A 175 17.44 8.38 -5.66
N GLU A 176 16.22 8.54 -6.18
CA GLU A 176 15.95 9.07 -7.52
C GLU A 176 16.25 10.56 -7.67
N ASN A 177 16.04 11.34 -6.59
CA ASN A 177 16.17 12.79 -6.60
C ASN A 177 17.45 13.30 -5.94
N LYS A 178 18.41 12.41 -5.63
CA LYS A 178 19.72 12.81 -5.10
C LYS A 178 20.39 13.74 -6.11
N PRO A 179 20.75 14.98 -5.72
CA PRO A 179 21.51 15.85 -6.60
C PRO A 179 22.83 15.16 -6.92
N SER A 180 23.14 14.97 -8.20
CA SER A 180 24.41 14.40 -8.62
C SER A 180 25.54 15.31 -8.14
N GLY A 181 26.29 14.85 -7.12
CA GLY A 181 27.36 15.63 -6.49
C GLY A 181 28.41 16.15 -7.47
N PHE A 182 28.54 15.52 -8.64
CA PHE A 182 29.40 15.97 -9.73
C PHE A 182 28.97 17.30 -10.34
N VAL A 183 27.67 17.58 -10.52
CA VAL A 183 27.21 18.86 -11.09
C VAL A 183 27.48 20.03 -10.14
N HIS A 184 27.44 19.78 -8.83
CA HIS A 184 27.79 20.79 -7.83
C HIS A 184 29.30 21.06 -7.78
N HIS A 185 30.14 20.05 -7.97
CA HIS A 185 31.61 20.23 -8.04
C HIS A 185 32.06 20.93 -9.34
N PHE A 186 31.48 20.58 -10.49
CA PHE A 186 31.80 21.24 -11.76
C PHE A 186 31.32 22.69 -11.81
N LYS A 187 30.14 23.01 -11.26
CA LYS A 187 29.69 24.41 -11.12
C LYS A 187 30.61 25.25 -10.23
N ARG A 188 31.23 24.65 -9.20
CA ARG A 188 32.20 25.34 -8.33
C ARG A 188 33.56 25.56 -8.99
N LEU A 189 33.95 24.70 -9.93
CA LEU A 189 35.20 24.84 -10.69
C LEU A 189 35.09 25.83 -11.86
N PHE A 190 33.89 26.05 -12.40
CA PHE A 190 33.67 26.99 -13.52
C PHE A 190 33.11 28.36 -13.11
N ASN A 191 32.71 28.57 -11.85
CA ASN A 191 32.45 29.91 -11.28
C ASN A 191 33.70 30.49 -10.60
N LEU A 192 34.77 30.67 -11.39
CA LEU A 192 35.92 31.51 -11.05
C LEU A 192 35.91 32.74 -11.96
N THR A 193 35.01 33.70 -11.69
CA THR A 193 35.30 35.14 -11.60
C THR A 193 34.16 35.84 -10.89
#